data_AF-A0A535CA40-F1
#
_entry.id   AF-A0A535CA40-F1
#
_cell.length_a   1.000
_cell.length_b   1.000
_cell.length_c   1.000
_cell.angle_alpha   90.00
_cell.angle_beta   90.00
_cell.angle_gamma   90.00
#
_symmetry.space_group_name_H-M   'P 1'
#
loop_
_entity.id
_entity.type
_entity.pdbx_description
1 polymer ?
#
loop_
_entity_poly.entity_id
_entity_poly.type
_entity_poly.pdbx_seq_one_letter_code
_entity_poly.pdbx_strand_id
1 'polypeptide(L)'
;MGSRRKGFLARLTGVVHGWMLVLWIYLSAGWRYYGWRWRIWRLGFQKAVLEESIKTGMKQTLLLIRHGQTTWNVEQRLPGQLPGVMLNDTGRDQAARLADALAVFPISAIISSPLERALETADILARARELPIQLEPGLMDINVGHWAGQKHDELGKNDPEWKLQMRRSVSTRRL
;
A
#
# COMPACT_ATOMS: atom_id res chain seq x y z
N MET A 1 37.13 39.82 10.61
CA MET A 1 36.04 39.67 11.59
C MET A 1 34.83 39.14 10.85
N GLY A 2 34.29 37.94 11.06
CA GLY A 2 34.42 37.00 12.16
C GLY A 2 33.01 36.57 12.59
N SER A 3 32.62 35.34 12.20
CA SER A 3 31.82 34.33 12.95
C SER A 3 30.55 34.80 13.70
N ARG A 4 29.37 34.13 13.71
CA ARG A 4 29.05 32.69 13.76
C ARG A 4 27.52 32.51 13.70
N ARG A 5 27.12 31.39 13.08
CA ARG A 5 25.94 30.53 13.31
C ARG A 5 25.02 30.83 14.51
N LYS A 6 23.70 30.77 14.28
CA LYS A 6 22.71 29.92 15.02
C LYS A 6 21.30 30.12 14.43
N GLY A 7 20.56 29.03 14.20
CA GLY A 7 19.13 29.08 13.89
C GLY A 7 18.55 28.10 12.85
N PHE A 8 19.23 26.98 12.55
CA PHE A 8 18.79 25.96 11.59
C PHE A 8 17.71 24.97 12.15
N LEU A 9 16.99 25.32 13.22
CA LEU A 9 15.94 24.46 13.81
C LEU A 9 14.77 25.30 14.31
N ALA A 10 13.81 25.64 13.42
CA ALA A 10 12.44 26.03 13.81
C ALA A 10 11.58 26.27 12.56
N ARG A 11 11.11 25.20 11.89
CA ARG A 11 9.85 25.20 11.10
C ARG A 11 9.44 23.80 10.62
N LEU A 12 9.55 22.82 11.53
CA LEU A 12 9.02 21.47 11.39
C LEU A 12 7.93 21.26 12.44
N THR A 13 6.71 21.74 12.17
CA THR A 13 5.46 21.25 12.78
C THR A 13 4.26 21.84 12.04
N GLY A 14 3.68 21.09 11.11
CA GLY A 14 2.49 21.51 10.39
C GLY A 14 1.85 20.35 9.63
N VAL A 15 0.83 19.74 10.25
CA VAL A 15 -0.17 18.83 9.69
C VAL A 15 0.29 17.38 9.41
N VAL A 16 -0.01 16.50 10.37
CA VAL A 16 0.08 15.04 10.27
C VAL A 16 -1.33 14.48 10.19
N HIS A 17 -1.80 14.00 9.04
CA HIS A 17 -2.91 13.03 8.91
C HIS A 17 -2.80 12.24 7.58
N GLY A 18 -1.94 11.22 7.58
CA GLY A 18 -2.34 9.84 7.26
C GLY A 18 -2.65 9.40 5.82
N TRP A 19 -2.01 9.96 4.79
CA TRP A 19 -1.86 9.26 3.51
C TRP A 19 -0.61 8.39 3.58
N MET A 20 -0.69 7.07 3.37
CA MET A 20 0.46 6.30 2.85
C MET A 20 0.12 4.85 2.45
N LEU A 21 0.70 4.48 1.31
CA LEU A 21 0.75 3.15 0.69
C LEU A 21 1.19 2.08 1.70
N VAL A 22 0.58 0.89 1.62
CA VAL A 22 1.17 -0.31 2.20
C VAL A 22 1.45 -1.29 1.09
N LEU A 23 2.58 -1.01 0.45
CA LEU A 23 3.43 -1.93 -0.27
C LEU A 23 4.43 -2.44 0.78
N TRP A 24 4.27 -3.64 1.34
CA TRP A 24 5.40 -4.25 2.09
C TRP A 24 6.36 -4.85 1.07
N ILE A 25 7.15 -3.97 0.47
CA ILE A 25 8.38 -4.38 -0.15
C ILE A 25 9.53 -3.99 0.78
N TYR A 26 10.20 -4.99 1.34
CA TYR A 26 11.59 -4.84 1.77
C TYR A 26 12.44 -4.67 0.50
N LEU A 27 12.60 -3.43 0.05
CA LEU A 27 13.56 -3.07 -0.99
C LEU A 27 14.67 -2.28 -0.33
N SER A 28 15.86 -2.85 -0.34
CA SER A 28 17.09 -2.09 -0.25
C SER A 28 17.87 -2.23 -1.56
N ALA A 29 17.30 -1.73 -2.66
CA ALA A 29 18.09 -1.23 -3.78
C ALA A 29 17.20 -0.47 -4.78
N GLY A 30 17.40 0.84 -4.87
CA GLY A 30 16.99 1.56 -6.07
C GLY A 30 18.00 1.36 -7.21
N TRP A 31 17.48 1.49 -8.44
CA TRP A 31 17.93 2.36 -9.53
C TRP A 31 19.46 2.51 -9.83
N ARG A 32 19.93 1.97 -10.97
CA ARG A 32 19.88 2.64 -12.31
C ARG A 32 20.80 1.98 -13.37
N TYR A 33 20.25 1.75 -14.57
CA TYR A 33 20.98 1.87 -15.84
C TYR A 33 20.98 3.35 -16.31
N TYR A 34 21.94 3.73 -17.15
CA TYR A 34 22.43 5.11 -17.39
C TYR A 34 21.30 6.10 -17.79
N GLY A 35 21.20 7.33 -17.26
CA GLY A 35 22.17 8.12 -16.49
C GLY A 35 21.58 9.10 -15.47
N TRP A 36 21.39 8.66 -14.22
CA TRP A 36 21.55 9.40 -12.94
C TRP A 36 22.26 8.45 -11.93
N ARG A 37 23.26 7.74 -12.44
CA ARG A 37 23.68 6.39 -12.07
C ARG A 37 24.71 6.31 -10.93
N TRP A 38 24.68 7.23 -9.95
CA TRP A 38 25.81 7.44 -9.03
C TRP A 38 25.51 7.40 -7.52
N ARG A 39 24.34 6.92 -7.04
CA ARG A 39 24.02 6.99 -5.59
C ARG A 39 23.40 5.76 -4.92
N ILE A 40 23.67 4.54 -5.43
CA ILE A 40 23.18 3.27 -4.82
C ILE A 40 24.32 2.24 -4.73
N TRP A 41 25.48 2.70 -4.25
CA TRP A 41 26.65 1.86 -3.98
C TRP A 41 26.92 1.66 -2.48
N ARG A 42 25.89 1.75 -1.63
CA ARG A 42 26.05 1.61 -0.17
C ARG A 42 25.07 0.64 0.49
N LEU A 43 24.74 -0.45 -0.20
CA LEU A 43 23.96 -1.55 0.38
C LEU A 43 24.58 -2.89 -0.05
N GLY A 44 25.73 -3.22 0.54
CA GLY A 44 26.24 -4.59 0.63
C GLY A 44 25.38 -5.50 1.53
N PHE A 45 24.08 -5.21 1.63
CA PHE A 45 23.16 -5.82 2.60
C PHE A 45 22.23 -6.88 1.96
N GLN A 46 22.19 -7.01 0.64
CA GLN A 46 21.24 -7.91 -0.03
C GLN A 46 21.84 -9.22 -0.53
N LYS A 47 23.15 -9.33 -0.75
CA LYS A 47 23.72 -10.52 -1.38
C LYS A 47 23.74 -11.73 -0.44
N ALA A 48 24.20 -11.54 0.80
CA ALA A 48 24.38 -12.63 1.77
C ALA A 48 23.04 -13.24 2.25
N VAL A 49 22.02 -12.40 2.49
CA VAL A 49 20.70 -12.84 2.98
C VAL A 49 19.91 -13.62 1.91
N LEU A 50 20.11 -13.27 0.64
CA LEU A 50 19.54 -13.99 -0.51
C LEU A 50 20.23 -15.33 -0.73
N GLU A 51 21.56 -15.37 -0.66
CA GLU A 51 22.35 -16.60 -0.81
C GLU A 51 22.05 -17.63 0.30
N GLU A 52 21.82 -17.18 1.54
CA GLU A 52 21.46 -18.05 2.67
C GLU A 52 20.03 -18.59 2.56
N SER A 53 19.07 -17.77 2.10
CA SER A 53 17.67 -18.16 1.93
C SER A 53 17.45 -19.17 0.78
N ILE A 54 18.27 -19.10 -0.26
CA ILE A 54 18.27 -20.06 -1.38
C ILE A 54 18.83 -21.42 -0.92
N LYS A 55 19.83 -21.41 -0.04
CA LYS A 55 20.44 -22.64 0.50
C LYS A 55 19.51 -23.44 1.42
N THR A 56 18.51 -22.82 2.04
CA THR A 56 17.62 -23.48 3.03
C THR A 56 16.36 -24.14 2.45
N GLY A 57 16.17 -24.15 1.13
CA GLY A 57 15.10 -24.93 0.48
C GLY A 57 13.68 -24.39 0.70
N MET A 58 13.24 -23.53 -0.21
CA MET A 58 11.87 -22.99 -0.40
C MET A 58 11.40 -21.92 0.59
N LYS A 59 11.71 -20.65 0.31
CA LYS A 59 10.92 -19.51 0.82
C LYS A 59 9.87 -19.10 -0.21
N GLN A 60 8.60 -19.39 0.07
CA GLN A 60 7.49 -18.77 -0.65
C GLN A 60 7.46 -17.28 -0.28
N THR A 61 7.49 -16.40 -1.29
CA THR A 61 7.40 -14.96 -1.09
C THR A 61 5.95 -14.53 -1.30
N LEU A 62 5.33 -13.95 -0.27
CA LEU A 62 4.00 -13.38 -0.35
C LEU A 62 4.09 -11.86 -0.54
N LEU A 63 3.54 -11.36 -1.64
CA LEU A 63 3.43 -9.92 -1.91
C LEU A 63 2.02 -9.46 -1.54
N LEU A 64 1.92 -8.53 -0.59
CA LEU A 64 0.64 -7.92 -0.20
C LEU A 64 0.47 -6.59 -0.95
N ILE A 65 -0.56 -6.55 -1.79
CA ILE A 65 -0.88 -5.40 -2.64
C ILE A 65 -2.24 -4.86 -2.22
N ARG A 66 -2.29 -3.58 -1.85
CA ARG A 66 -3.55 -2.87 -1.70
C ARG A 66 -4.09 -2.49 -3.08
N HIS A 67 -5.42 -2.52 -3.24
CA HIS A 67 -6.08 -2.05 -4.45
C HIS A 67 -5.67 -0.60 -4.80
N GLY A 68 -5.72 -0.27 -6.09
CA GLY A 68 -5.52 1.10 -6.58
C GLY A 68 -6.56 2.09 -6.05
N GLN A 69 -6.33 3.38 -6.24
CA GLN A 69 -7.25 4.42 -5.78
C GLN A 69 -8.66 4.28 -6.37
N THR A 70 -9.67 4.53 -5.54
CA THR A 70 -11.08 4.69 -5.94
C THR A 70 -11.54 6.12 -5.65
N THR A 71 -12.66 6.54 -6.24
CA THR A 71 -13.27 7.85 -5.92
C THR A 71 -13.60 7.95 -4.42
N TRP A 72 -14.00 6.85 -3.78
CA TRP A 72 -14.30 6.82 -2.34
C TRP A 72 -13.07 7.03 -1.47
N ASN A 73 -11.89 6.63 -1.92
CA ASN A 73 -10.65 6.97 -1.21
C ASN A 73 -10.40 8.48 -1.24
N VAL A 74 -10.64 9.14 -2.37
CA VAL A 74 -10.50 10.61 -2.50
C VAL A 74 -11.52 11.33 -1.61
N GLU A 75 -12.76 10.84 -1.59
CA GLU A 75 -13.84 11.38 -0.75
C GLU A 75 -13.71 11.06 0.74
N GLN A 76 -12.72 10.25 1.15
CA GLN A 76 -12.58 9.73 2.51
C GLN A 76 -13.87 9.03 3.00
N ARG A 77 -14.50 8.28 2.09
CA ARG A 77 -15.71 7.50 2.34
C ARG A 77 -15.35 6.05 2.65
N LEU A 78 -16.02 5.44 3.63
CA LEU A 78 -15.76 4.06 4.03
C LEU A 78 -16.49 3.08 3.10
N PRO A 79 -15.78 2.31 2.26
CA PRO A 79 -16.44 1.32 1.42
C PRO A 79 -16.89 0.09 2.22
N GLY A 80 -16.03 -0.42 3.11
CA GLY A 80 -16.19 -1.76 3.67
C GLY A 80 -16.34 -2.80 2.56
N GLN A 81 -17.35 -3.64 2.69
CA GLN A 81 -17.68 -4.69 1.71
C GLN A 81 -18.76 -4.27 0.70
N LEU A 82 -19.09 -2.98 0.60
CA LEU A 82 -20.08 -2.54 -0.38
C LEU A 82 -19.61 -2.80 -1.82
N PRO A 83 -20.51 -3.33 -2.68
CA PRO A 83 -20.23 -3.51 -4.10
C PRO A 83 -20.23 -2.16 -4.83
N GLY A 84 -19.79 -2.17 -6.09
CA GLY A 84 -19.84 -1.03 -7.00
C GLY A 84 -18.74 0.01 -6.78
N VAL A 85 -17.77 -0.26 -5.92
CA VAL A 85 -16.61 0.62 -5.71
C VAL A 85 -15.47 0.15 -6.60
N MET A 86 -15.35 0.76 -7.78
CA MET A 86 -14.32 0.49 -8.80
C MET A 86 -13.10 1.40 -8.63
N LEU A 87 -12.01 1.08 -9.33
CA LEU A 87 -10.87 2.01 -9.46
C LEU A 87 -11.29 3.26 -10.23
N ASN A 88 -10.68 4.39 -9.89
CA ASN A 88 -10.69 5.56 -10.75
C ASN A 88 -9.50 5.50 -11.73
N ASP A 89 -9.37 6.49 -12.62
CA ASP A 89 -8.28 6.52 -13.61
C ASP A 89 -6.90 6.50 -12.93
N THR A 90 -6.73 7.26 -11.85
CA THR A 90 -5.51 7.23 -11.03
C THR A 90 -5.21 5.83 -10.49
N GLY A 91 -6.24 5.10 -10.04
CA GLY A 91 -6.10 3.73 -9.54
C GLY A 91 -5.72 2.74 -10.62
N ARG A 92 -6.28 2.87 -11.83
CA ARG A 92 -5.88 2.08 -12.99
C ARG A 92 -4.43 2.33 -13.38
N ASP A 93 -4.00 3.60 -13.42
CA ASP A 93 -2.61 3.97 -13.67
C ASP A 93 -1.65 3.41 -12.61
N GLN A 94 -2.07 3.42 -11.34
CA GLN A 94 -1.32 2.81 -10.25
C GLN A 94 -1.16 1.29 -10.46
N ALA A 95 -2.23 0.59 -10.81
CA ALA A 95 -2.20 -0.84 -11.06
C ALA A 95 -1.32 -1.19 -12.27
N ALA A 96 -1.39 -0.40 -13.36
CA ALA A 96 -0.54 -0.59 -14.53
C ALA A 96 0.95 -0.43 -14.19
N ARG A 97 1.32 0.64 -13.48
CA ARG A 97 2.71 0.86 -13.03
C ARG A 97 3.19 -0.22 -12.08
N LEU A 98 2.30 -0.77 -11.26
CA LEU A 98 2.62 -1.90 -10.39
C LEU A 98 2.91 -3.15 -11.21
N ALA A 99 2.12 -3.44 -12.24
CA ALA A 99 2.34 -4.57 -13.13
C ALA A 99 3.72 -4.49 -13.80
N ASP A 100 4.10 -3.31 -14.29
CA ASP A 100 5.43 -3.04 -14.86
C ASP A 100 6.54 -3.23 -13.84
N ALA A 101 6.40 -2.64 -12.65
CA ALA A 101 7.40 -2.73 -11.59
C ALA A 101 7.61 -4.17 -11.11
N LEU A 102 6.55 -4.98 -11.13
CA LEU A 102 6.62 -6.37 -10.73
C LEU A 102 7.15 -7.28 -11.83
N ALA A 103 7.28 -6.83 -13.09
CA ALA A 103 7.59 -7.67 -14.26
C ALA A 103 8.84 -8.56 -14.07
N VAL A 104 9.81 -8.09 -13.31
CA VAL A 104 11.07 -8.79 -13.02
C VAL A 104 10.95 -9.91 -11.97
N PHE A 105 9.81 -9.99 -11.26
CA PHE A 105 9.60 -10.98 -10.21
C PHE A 105 8.91 -12.23 -10.78
N PRO A 106 9.34 -13.44 -10.38
CA PRO A 106 8.73 -14.71 -10.80
C PRO A 106 7.43 -14.96 -10.03
N ILE A 107 6.39 -14.17 -10.31
CA ILE A 107 5.06 -14.35 -9.73
C ILE A 107 4.45 -15.60 -10.34
N SER A 108 4.09 -16.57 -9.50
CA SER A 108 3.51 -17.85 -9.91
C SER A 108 2.01 -17.96 -9.62
N ALA A 109 1.44 -17.07 -8.81
CA ALA A 109 0.03 -17.06 -8.46
C ALA A 109 -0.44 -15.65 -8.12
N ILE A 110 -1.71 -15.37 -8.43
CA ILE A 110 -2.41 -14.14 -8.05
C ILE A 110 -3.67 -14.55 -7.29
N ILE A 111 -3.78 -14.07 -6.06
CA ILE A 111 -4.94 -14.28 -5.18
C ILE A 111 -5.52 -12.90 -4.89
N SER A 112 -6.83 -12.75 -5.05
CA SER A 112 -7.51 -11.47 -4.87
C SER A 112 -8.76 -11.59 -4.02
N SER A 113 -9.10 -10.50 -3.34
CA SER A 113 -10.45 -10.30 -2.81
C SER A 113 -11.46 -10.28 -3.96
N PRO A 114 -12.69 -10.78 -3.76
CA PRO A 114 -13.77 -10.64 -4.75
C PRO A 114 -14.30 -9.21 -4.91
N LEU A 115 -13.90 -8.26 -4.04
CA LEU A 115 -14.32 -6.85 -4.16
C LEU A 115 -13.74 -6.21 -5.41
N GLU A 116 -14.55 -5.42 -6.12
CA GLU A 116 -14.28 -5.06 -7.51
C GLU A 116 -13.01 -4.20 -7.66
N ARG A 117 -12.76 -3.25 -6.75
CA ARG A 117 -11.49 -2.49 -6.69
C ARG A 117 -10.24 -3.38 -6.60
N ALA A 118 -10.31 -4.45 -5.81
CA ALA A 118 -9.19 -5.37 -5.65
C ALA A 118 -9.05 -6.27 -6.87
N LEU A 119 -10.18 -6.79 -7.36
CA LEU A 119 -10.23 -7.62 -8.57
C LEU A 119 -9.75 -6.86 -9.81
N GLU A 120 -10.13 -5.61 -10.02
CA GLU A 120 -9.67 -4.77 -11.13
C GLU A 120 -8.14 -4.53 -11.06
N THR A 121 -7.61 -4.31 -9.84
CA THR A 121 -6.15 -4.20 -9.64
C THR A 121 -5.44 -5.51 -10.00
N ALA A 122 -5.99 -6.64 -9.54
CA ALA A 122 -5.44 -7.97 -9.81
C ALA A 122 -5.53 -8.36 -11.29
N ASP A 123 -6.61 -7.99 -11.97
CA ASP A 123 -6.83 -8.25 -13.40
C ASP A 123 -5.80 -7.53 -14.27
N ILE A 124 -5.50 -6.26 -13.97
CA ILE A 124 -4.43 -5.53 -14.67
C ILE A 124 -3.07 -6.24 -14.50
N LEU A 125 -2.76 -6.74 -13.30
CA LEU A 125 -1.53 -7.50 -13.06
C LEU A 125 -1.55 -8.88 -13.76
N ALA A 126 -2.69 -9.57 -13.73
CA ALA A 126 -2.87 -10.91 -14.27
C ALA A 126 -2.75 -10.94 -15.80
N ARG A 127 -3.35 -9.96 -16.49
CA ARG A 127 -3.23 -9.82 -17.96
C ARG A 127 -1.79 -9.66 -18.41
N ALA A 128 -0.98 -8.92 -17.66
CA ALA A 128 0.44 -8.75 -17.97
C ALA A 128 1.28 -10.04 -17.79
N ARG A 129 0.70 -11.09 -17.16
CA ARG A 129 1.39 -12.33 -16.79
C ARG A 129 0.76 -13.60 -17.34
N GLU A 130 -0.40 -13.48 -17.98
CA GLU A 130 -1.20 -14.63 -18.43
C GLU A 130 -1.50 -15.62 -17.29
N LEU A 131 -1.69 -15.10 -16.07
CA LEU A 131 -2.00 -15.90 -14.89
C LEU A 131 -3.48 -15.83 -14.55
N PRO A 132 -4.11 -16.94 -14.11
CA PRO A 132 -5.44 -16.89 -13.56
C PRO A 132 -5.46 -16.19 -12.20
N ILE A 133 -6.60 -15.56 -11.87
CA ILE A 133 -6.85 -14.98 -10.55
C ILE A 133 -7.63 -16.00 -9.72
N GLN A 134 -7.12 -16.29 -8.53
CA GLN A 134 -7.84 -17.07 -7.51
C GLN A 134 -8.57 -16.10 -6.59
N LEU A 135 -9.90 -16.23 -6.48
CA LEU A 135 -10.68 -15.41 -5.57
C LEU A 135 -10.66 -16.02 -4.17
N GLU A 136 -10.34 -15.20 -3.17
CA GLU A 136 -10.35 -15.58 -1.76
C GLU A 136 -11.28 -14.63 -0.98
N PRO A 137 -12.50 -15.07 -0.63
CA PRO A 137 -13.44 -14.27 0.16
C PRO A 137 -12.88 -13.80 1.52
N GLY A 138 -11.94 -14.55 2.11
CA GLY A 138 -11.25 -14.15 3.34
C GLY A 138 -10.39 -12.88 3.21
N LEU A 139 -10.09 -12.44 1.98
CA LEU A 139 -9.38 -11.19 1.71
C LEU A 139 -10.29 -9.96 1.55
N MET A 140 -11.60 -10.11 1.71
CA MET A 140 -12.50 -8.96 1.73
C MET A 140 -12.12 -7.96 2.82
N ASP A 141 -12.35 -6.68 2.52
CA ASP A 141 -12.19 -5.59 3.47
C ASP A 141 -13.06 -5.82 4.72
N ILE A 142 -12.74 -5.13 5.80
CA ILE A 142 -13.47 -5.27 7.06
C ILE A 142 -14.93 -4.87 6.83
N ASN A 143 -15.87 -5.67 7.34
CA ASN A 143 -17.26 -5.27 7.40
C ASN A 143 -17.42 -4.17 8.46
N VAL A 144 -17.65 -2.94 8.00
CA VAL A 144 -17.82 -1.75 8.84
C VAL A 144 -19.29 -1.50 9.22
N GLY A 145 -20.19 -2.43 8.91
CA GLY A 145 -21.60 -2.37 9.27
C GLY A 145 -22.28 -1.10 8.74
N HIS A 146 -23.02 -0.42 9.62
CA HIS A 146 -23.82 0.75 9.27
C HIS A 146 -22.96 1.97 8.85
N TRP A 147 -21.65 1.97 9.10
CA TRP A 147 -20.74 3.03 8.64
C TRP A 147 -20.40 2.94 7.15
N ALA A 148 -20.73 1.82 6.49
CA ALA A 148 -20.45 1.65 5.07
C ALA A 148 -21.18 2.72 4.24
N GLY A 149 -20.45 3.33 3.30
CA GLY A 149 -20.96 4.44 2.49
C GLY A 149 -20.86 5.81 3.14
N GLN A 150 -20.50 5.93 4.42
CA GLN A 150 -20.43 7.23 5.09
C GLN A 150 -19.03 7.86 4.99
N LYS A 151 -18.97 9.20 5.04
CA LYS A 151 -17.68 9.92 5.06
C LYS A 151 -17.09 9.93 6.46
N HIS A 152 -15.77 9.80 6.52
CA HIS A 152 -15.03 9.76 7.78
C HIS A 152 -15.22 11.04 8.62
N ASP A 153 -15.36 12.20 7.98
CA ASP A 153 -15.54 13.47 8.68
C ASP A 153 -16.96 13.64 9.24
N GLU A 154 -17.98 13.19 8.51
CA GLU A 154 -19.38 13.14 8.96
C GLU A 154 -19.53 12.21 10.17
N LEU A 155 -18.99 10.99 10.09
CA LEU A 155 -18.93 10.05 11.22
C LEU A 155 -18.18 10.66 12.42
N GLY A 156 -17.03 11.29 12.17
CA GLY A 156 -16.25 11.97 13.20
C GLY A 156 -16.99 13.09 13.92
N LYS A 157 -17.97 13.72 13.28
CA LYS A 157 -18.82 14.77 13.88
C LYS A 157 -20.01 14.17 14.60
N ASN A 158 -20.69 13.22 13.96
CA ASN A 158 -22.08 12.88 14.30
C ASN A 158 -22.26 11.51 14.97
N ASP A 159 -21.24 10.63 14.93
CA ASP A 159 -21.38 9.24 15.41
C ASP A 159 -20.53 8.99 16.68
N PRO A 160 -21.18 8.79 17.85
CA PRO A 160 -20.47 8.46 19.09
C PRO A 160 -19.76 7.10 19.07
N GLU A 161 -20.33 6.09 18.40
CA GLU A 161 -19.73 4.75 18.31
C GLU A 161 -18.46 4.78 17.48
N TRP A 162 -18.48 5.50 16.36
CA TRP A 162 -17.30 5.75 15.53
C TRP A 162 -16.19 6.43 16.33
N LYS A 163 -16.51 7.47 17.11
CA LYS A 163 -15.53 8.16 17.98
C LYS A 163 -14.91 7.20 18.99
N LEU A 164 -15.70 6.32 19.60
CA LEU A 164 -15.19 5.30 20.53
C LEU A 164 -14.30 4.27 19.83
N GLN A 165 -14.70 3.80 18.65
CA GLN A 165 -13.93 2.86 17.85
C GLN A 165 -12.57 3.43 17.44
N MET A 166 -12.54 4.70 17.01
CA MET A 166 -11.29 5.39 16.66
C MET A 166 -10.36 5.57 17.87
N ARG A 167 -10.90 5.84 19.06
CA ARG A 167 -10.08 5.90 20.30
C ARG A 167 -9.45 4.56 20.65
N ARG A 168 -10.23 3.47 20.57
CA ARG A 168 -9.75 2.11 20.84
C ARG A 168 -8.60 1.72 19.92
N SER A 169 -8.77 1.93 18.61
CA SER A 169 -7.78 1.57 17.59
C SER A 169 -6.47 2.39 17.64
N VAL A 170 -6.48 3.57 18.28
CA VAL A 170 -5.27 4.34 18.57
C VAL A 170 -4.57 3.83 19.84
N SER A 171 -5.32 3.40 20.87
CA SER A 171 -4.73 2.87 22.10
C SER A 171 -4.01 1.55 21.90
N THR A 172 -4.52 0.65 21.03
CA THR A 172 -3.88 -0.65 20.76
C THR A 172 -2.56 -0.54 19.99
N ARG A 173 -2.25 0.64 19.41
CA ARG A 173 -0.99 0.91 18.69
C ARG A 173 0.15 1.41 19.58
N ARG A 174 -0.06 1.57 20.90
CA ARG A 174 0.92 2.08 21.86
C ARG A 174 1.42 1.03 22.88
N LEU A 175 1.05 -0.23 22.71
CA LEU A 175 1.59 -1.37 23.46
C LEU A 175 2.49 -2.18 22.54
#